data_AF-A0A2H4T7Z2-F1
#
_entry.id   AF-A0A2H4T7Z2-F1
#
_cell.length_a   1.000
_cell.length_b   1.000
_cell.length_c   1.000
_cell.angle_alpha   90.00
_cell.angle_beta   90.00
_cell.angle_gamma   90.00
#
_symmetry.space_group_name_H-M   'P 1'
#
loop_
_entity.id
_entity.type
_entity.pdbx_description
1 polymer ?
#
loop_
_entity_poly.entity_id
_entity_poly.type
_entity_poly.pdbx_seq_one_letter_code
_entity_poly.pdbx_strand_id
1 'polypeptide(L)'
;GWWAGNAGVAKRSGSFIAAHAAHAGLIMFWAGAFTLFELARYDGTLPMGEQGLILIPHLAGLGFGVGEGAVIIDQQPLIAIAAFHLVSSAVLGAAGIWHTLRAPKDLSEAEGRAQKFHFEWSDGKKLTFILGHHLIFLGLGVIAFVEWAMRHGIYDSAIGAVRRVEPNIDLGMVWGYQANFLSISSLEDVMG
;
A
#
# COMPACT_ATOMS: atom_id res chain seq x y z
N GLY A 1 26.90 -17.09 -10.68
CA GLY A 1 27.64 -16.95 -9.41
C GLY A 1 26.72 -16.39 -8.33
N TRP A 2 27.24 -16.01 -7.17
CA TRP A 2 26.43 -15.50 -6.04
C TRP A 2 25.66 -14.21 -6.36
N TRP A 3 26.18 -13.39 -7.29
CA TRP A 3 25.56 -12.17 -7.80
C TRP A 3 24.17 -12.38 -8.44
N ALA A 4 23.81 -13.61 -8.82
CA ALA A 4 22.48 -13.98 -9.30
C ALA A 4 21.76 -14.97 -8.36
N GLY A 5 22.06 -14.92 -7.05
CA GLY A 5 21.55 -15.89 -6.07
C GLY A 5 20.02 -16.02 -6.06
N ASN A 6 19.30 -14.90 -6.26
CA ASN A 6 17.83 -14.88 -6.29
C ASN A 6 17.24 -15.62 -7.51
N ALA A 7 17.98 -15.78 -8.61
CA ALA A 7 17.50 -16.52 -9.78
C ALA A 7 17.16 -17.99 -9.44
N GLY A 8 17.83 -18.56 -8.44
CA GLY A 8 17.54 -19.92 -7.96
C GLY A 8 16.20 -20.04 -7.21
N VAL A 9 15.59 -18.93 -6.77
CA VAL A 9 14.28 -18.94 -6.08
C VAL A 9 13.14 -19.11 -7.08
N ALA A 10 13.31 -18.70 -8.33
CA ALA A 10 12.25 -18.76 -9.35
C ALA A 10 11.70 -20.19 -9.57
N LYS A 11 12.51 -21.24 -9.38
CA LYS A 11 12.08 -22.64 -9.54
C LYS A 11 11.53 -23.27 -8.26
N ARG A 12 11.40 -22.51 -7.17
CA ARG A 12 11.07 -23.01 -5.83
C ARG A 12 9.90 -22.20 -5.27
N SER A 13 8.68 -22.67 -5.56
CA SER A 13 7.43 -21.95 -5.25
C SER A 13 7.30 -21.53 -3.78
N GLY A 14 7.74 -22.37 -2.83
CA GLY A 14 7.70 -22.06 -1.40
C GLY A 14 8.73 -20.99 -1.00
N SER A 15 9.97 -21.11 -1.51
CA SER A 15 11.00 -20.07 -1.31
C SER A 15 10.62 -18.75 -1.97
N PHE A 16 9.90 -18.79 -3.11
CA PHE A 16 9.41 -17.63 -3.81
C PHE A 16 8.41 -16.84 -2.96
N ILE A 17 7.44 -17.52 -2.36
CA ILE A 17 6.47 -16.90 -1.45
C ILE A 17 7.17 -16.33 -0.21
N ALA A 18 8.10 -17.07 0.38
CA ALA A 18 8.86 -16.61 1.55
C ALA A 18 9.60 -15.28 1.28
N ALA A 19 10.27 -15.18 0.12
CA ALA A 19 11.00 -13.98 -0.27
C ALA A 19 10.07 -12.77 -0.45
N HIS A 20 8.92 -12.95 -1.11
CA HIS A 20 7.96 -11.85 -1.33
C HIS A 20 7.27 -11.42 -0.04
N ALA A 21 6.94 -12.35 0.87
CA ALA A 21 6.38 -12.03 2.17
C ALA A 21 7.39 -11.23 3.03
N ALA A 22 8.66 -11.65 3.06
CA ALA A 22 9.72 -10.93 3.76
C ALA A 22 9.92 -9.53 3.16
N HIS A 23 9.90 -9.40 1.84
CA HIS A 23 10.04 -8.12 1.15
C HIS A 23 8.85 -7.18 1.45
N ALA A 24 7.61 -7.68 1.44
CA ALA A 24 6.45 -6.92 1.87
C ALA A 24 6.59 -6.47 3.34
N GLY A 25 7.17 -7.30 4.20
CA GLY A 25 7.54 -6.93 5.57
C GLY A 25 8.49 -5.73 5.62
N LEU A 26 9.52 -5.68 4.76
CA LEU A 26 10.44 -4.53 4.68
C LEU A 26 9.72 -3.25 4.24
N ILE A 27 8.80 -3.34 3.28
CA ILE A 27 8.00 -2.19 2.82
C ILE A 27 7.15 -1.65 3.98
N MET A 28 6.44 -2.53 4.70
CA MET A 28 5.63 -2.15 5.86
C MET A 28 6.49 -1.57 6.99
N PHE A 29 7.68 -2.15 7.24
CA PHE A 29 8.60 -1.64 8.24
C PHE A 29 9.07 -0.23 7.88
N TRP A 30 9.48 -0.01 6.63
CA TRP A 30 9.90 1.30 6.15
C TRP A 30 8.78 2.32 6.31
N ALA A 31 7.55 2.01 5.87
CA ALA A 31 6.41 2.91 5.98
C ALA A 31 6.15 3.33 7.44
N GLY A 32 6.14 2.38 8.37
CA GLY A 32 5.92 2.68 9.79
C GLY A 32 7.09 3.42 10.44
N ALA A 33 8.32 2.95 10.24
CA ALA A 33 9.51 3.54 10.84
C ALA A 33 9.78 4.95 10.32
N PHE A 34 9.67 5.18 9.00
CA PHE A 34 9.89 6.50 8.43
C PHE A 34 8.79 7.48 8.79
N THR A 35 7.54 7.02 9.00
CA THR A 35 6.47 7.91 9.48
C THR A 35 6.79 8.43 10.89
N LEU A 36 7.23 7.56 11.80
CA LEU A 36 7.64 8.00 13.15
C LEU A 36 8.89 8.89 13.11
N PHE A 37 9.85 8.54 12.23
CA PHE A 37 11.07 9.32 12.03
C PHE A 37 10.77 10.74 11.53
N GLU A 38 9.85 10.88 10.56
CA GLU A 38 9.35 12.19 10.11
C GLU A 38 8.61 12.93 11.22
N LEU A 39 7.74 12.25 11.96
CA LEU A 39 6.95 12.87 13.02
C LEU A 39 7.85 13.43 14.13
N ALA A 40 8.94 12.74 14.46
CA ALA A 40 9.92 13.17 15.45
C ALA A 40 10.67 14.47 15.08
N ARG A 41 10.66 14.87 13.80
CA ARG A 41 11.30 16.11 13.33
C ARG A 41 10.32 17.15 12.77
N TYR A 42 9.03 16.82 12.75
CA TYR A 42 8.02 17.66 12.14
C TYR A 42 7.92 18.99 12.92
N ASP A 43 8.02 20.09 12.20
CA ASP A 43 7.80 21.44 12.71
C ASP A 43 6.56 22.04 12.03
N GLY A 44 5.48 22.21 12.80
CA GLY A 44 4.23 22.79 12.31
C GLY A 44 4.31 24.28 11.97
N THR A 45 5.41 24.96 12.31
CA THR A 45 5.64 26.37 11.96
C THR A 45 6.23 26.56 10.55
N LEU A 46 6.72 25.48 9.94
CA LEU A 46 7.30 25.48 8.60
C LEU A 46 6.37 24.79 7.59
N PRO A 47 6.35 25.21 6.31
CA PRO A 47 5.65 24.48 5.26
C PRO A 47 6.16 23.04 5.15
N MET A 48 5.26 22.06 4.94
CA MET A 48 5.65 20.65 4.79
C MET A 48 6.65 20.42 3.65
N GLY A 49 6.54 21.18 2.56
CA GLY A 49 7.40 21.07 1.39
C GLY A 49 8.87 21.47 1.64
N GLU A 50 9.17 22.17 2.73
CA GLU A 50 10.52 22.64 3.05
C GLU A 50 11.26 21.72 4.04
N GLN A 51 10.57 20.73 4.60
CA GLN A 51 11.09 19.88 5.69
C GLN A 51 11.61 18.52 5.21
N GLY A 52 11.56 18.24 3.90
CA GLY A 52 11.98 16.95 3.34
C GLY A 52 11.09 15.77 3.78
N LEU A 53 9.80 16.04 4.03
CA LEU A 53 8.83 15.03 4.43
C LEU A 53 8.29 14.31 3.20
N ILE A 54 8.13 12.99 3.30
CA ILE A 54 7.56 12.17 2.24
C ILE A 54 6.32 11.41 2.70
N LEU A 55 6.21 10.97 3.96
CA LEU A 55 5.07 10.18 4.43
C LEU A 55 3.98 11.03 5.08
N ILE A 56 4.34 12.01 5.90
CA ILE A 56 3.37 12.91 6.55
C ILE A 56 2.49 13.62 5.51
N PRO A 57 3.01 14.18 4.40
CA PRO A 57 2.16 14.81 3.38
C PRO A 57 1.17 13.84 2.72
N HIS A 58 1.54 12.57 2.53
CA HIS A 58 0.62 11.56 1.99
C HIS A 58 -0.53 11.28 2.99
N LEU A 59 -0.23 11.17 4.28
CA LEU A 59 -1.24 10.97 5.32
C LEU A 59 -2.14 12.21 5.48
N ALA A 60 -1.56 13.41 5.41
CA ALA A 60 -2.30 14.66 5.42
C ALA A 60 -3.25 14.76 4.20
N GLY A 61 -2.80 14.36 3.01
CA GLY A 61 -3.64 14.27 1.81
C GLY A 61 -4.87 13.38 2.02
N LEU A 62 -4.71 12.26 2.74
CA LEU A 62 -5.79 11.36 3.13
C LEU A 62 -6.70 11.90 4.26
N GLY A 63 -6.44 13.11 4.76
CA GLY A 63 -7.21 13.76 5.81
C GLY A 63 -6.83 13.33 7.24
N PHE A 64 -5.71 12.62 7.43
CA PHE A 64 -5.30 12.21 8.78
C PHE A 64 -4.59 13.34 9.52
N GLY A 65 -5.17 13.77 10.64
CA GLY A 65 -4.53 14.67 11.59
C GLY A 65 -4.30 16.10 11.12
N VAL A 66 -4.65 16.41 9.86
CA VAL A 66 -4.46 17.71 9.23
C VAL A 66 -5.63 18.64 9.51
N GLY A 67 -5.32 19.88 9.86
CA GLY A 67 -6.29 20.96 10.07
C GLY A 67 -6.26 21.99 8.95
N GLU A 68 -6.80 23.18 9.23
CA GLU A 68 -6.73 24.33 8.32
C GLU A 68 -5.28 24.69 7.98
N GLY A 69 -5.03 25.06 6.73
CA GLY A 69 -3.71 25.50 6.27
C GLY A 69 -2.67 24.38 6.12
N ALA A 70 -3.10 23.13 5.98
CA ALA A 70 -2.24 21.95 5.81
C ALA A 70 -1.26 21.69 6.98
N VAL A 71 -1.66 22.05 8.22
CA VAL A 71 -0.85 21.80 9.43
C VAL A 71 -1.37 20.56 10.16
N ILE A 72 -0.46 19.71 10.65
CA ILE A 72 -0.85 18.59 11.52
C ILE A 72 -1.20 19.13 12.90
N ILE A 73 -2.49 19.05 13.24
CA ILE A 73 -3.05 19.48 14.53
C ILE A 73 -3.28 18.30 15.48
N ASP A 74 -3.41 17.08 14.94
CA ASP A 74 -3.54 15.85 15.71
C ASP A 74 -2.58 14.78 15.17
N GLN A 75 -1.63 14.37 15.99
CA GLN A 75 -0.62 13.37 15.63
C GLN A 75 -1.09 11.93 15.91
N GLN A 76 -2.15 11.74 16.70
CA GLN A 76 -2.58 10.40 17.12
C GLN A 76 -2.89 9.47 15.92
N PRO A 77 -3.60 9.89 14.86
CA PRO A 77 -3.87 9.01 13.72
C PRO A 77 -2.60 8.60 12.99
N LEU A 78 -1.62 9.50 12.85
CA LEU A 78 -0.34 9.21 12.21
C LEU A 78 0.46 8.18 13.01
N ILE A 79 0.49 8.32 14.34
CA ILE A 79 1.14 7.35 15.24
C ILE A 79 0.43 6.00 15.15
N ALA A 80 -0.90 5.96 15.14
CA ALA A 80 -1.66 4.71 15.03
C ALA A 80 -1.37 3.99 13.70
N ILE A 81 -1.35 4.73 12.58
CA ILE A 81 -1.00 4.19 11.26
C ILE A 81 0.43 3.67 11.25
N ALA A 82 1.39 4.43 11.78
CA ALA A 82 2.77 4.01 11.85
C ALA A 82 2.95 2.74 12.70
N ALA A 83 2.28 2.66 13.85
CA ALA A 83 2.30 1.49 14.72
C ALA A 83 1.67 0.26 14.05
N PHE A 84 0.55 0.44 13.35
CA PHE A 84 -0.07 -0.61 12.55
C PHE A 84 0.89 -1.17 11.49
N HIS A 85 1.61 -0.29 10.79
CA HIS A 85 2.60 -0.69 9.80
C HIS A 85 3.77 -1.45 10.42
N LEU A 86 4.30 -0.99 11.55
CA LEU A 86 5.38 -1.65 12.27
C LEU A 86 4.98 -3.04 12.79
N VAL A 87 3.81 -3.17 13.42
CA VAL A 87 3.33 -4.47 13.91
C VAL A 87 3.07 -5.43 12.74
N SER A 88 2.43 -4.97 11.68
CA SER A 88 2.21 -5.76 10.47
C SER A 88 3.52 -6.21 9.83
N SER A 89 4.55 -5.36 9.84
CA SER A 89 5.88 -5.70 9.34
C SER A 89 6.52 -6.86 10.10
N ALA A 90 6.36 -6.89 11.43
CA ALA A 90 6.88 -7.97 12.26
C ALA A 90 6.19 -9.30 11.94
N VAL A 91 4.87 -9.28 11.72
CA VAL A 91 4.10 -10.46 11.31
C VAL A 91 4.56 -10.98 9.95
N LEU A 92 4.72 -10.10 8.96
CA LEU A 92 5.17 -10.47 7.61
C LEU A 92 6.63 -10.96 7.60
N GLY A 93 7.51 -10.31 8.36
CA GLY A 93 8.89 -10.76 8.55
C GLY A 93 8.97 -12.13 9.19
N ALA A 94 8.19 -12.36 10.26
CA ALA A 94 8.09 -13.67 10.90
C ALA A 94 7.54 -14.73 9.95
N ALA A 95 6.54 -14.41 9.13
CA ALA A 95 6.02 -15.31 8.10
C ALA A 95 7.10 -15.68 7.07
N GLY A 96 7.87 -14.72 6.57
CA GLY A 96 8.98 -14.95 5.63
C GLY A 96 10.06 -15.88 6.20
N ILE A 97 10.45 -15.66 7.46
CA ILE A 97 11.38 -16.54 8.19
C ILE A 97 10.78 -17.94 8.37
N TRP A 98 9.51 -18.03 8.79
CA TRP A 98 8.84 -19.31 9.02
C TRP A 98 8.76 -20.15 7.72
N HIS A 99 8.36 -19.54 6.60
CA HIS A 99 8.31 -20.21 5.31
C HIS A 99 9.69 -20.66 4.83
N THR A 100 10.76 -19.94 5.19
CA THR A 100 12.14 -20.32 4.84
C THR A 100 12.65 -21.49 5.68
N LEU A 101 12.32 -21.53 6.97
CA LEU A 101 12.87 -22.50 7.92
C LEU A 101 12.04 -23.78 8.07
N ARG A 102 10.71 -23.70 7.89
CA ARG A 102 9.80 -24.82 8.20
C ARG A 102 8.98 -25.31 7.02
N ALA A 103 8.68 -24.47 6.03
CA ALA A 103 7.91 -24.90 4.87
C ALA A 103 8.83 -25.56 3.82
N PRO A 104 8.30 -26.51 3.01
CA PRO A 104 9.02 -27.03 1.85
C PRO A 104 9.45 -25.91 0.90
N LYS A 105 10.66 -26.02 0.36
CA LYS A 105 11.18 -25.01 -0.58
C LYS A 105 10.40 -25.02 -1.89
N ASP A 106 9.93 -26.18 -2.31
CA ASP A 106 8.95 -26.34 -3.37
C ASP A 106 7.64 -26.90 -2.79
N LEU A 107 6.53 -26.23 -3.08
CA LEU A 107 5.21 -26.60 -2.57
C LEU A 107 4.60 -27.81 -3.28
N SER A 108 5.22 -28.32 -4.35
CA SER A 108 4.84 -29.61 -4.95
C SER A 108 4.96 -30.75 -3.93
N GLU A 109 5.96 -30.66 -3.05
CA GLU A 109 6.27 -31.58 -1.96
C GLU A 109 5.46 -31.32 -0.68
N ALA A 110 4.63 -30.26 -0.67
CA ALA A 110 3.85 -29.90 0.51
C ALA A 110 2.62 -30.81 0.67
N GLU A 111 2.21 -31.03 1.91
CA GLU A 111 1.02 -31.82 2.23
C GLU A 111 -0.25 -30.94 2.37
N GLY A 112 -1.41 -31.55 2.12
CA GLY A 112 -2.71 -30.94 2.38
C GLY A 112 -3.01 -29.70 1.54
N ARG A 113 -3.45 -28.61 2.18
CA ARG A 113 -3.88 -27.39 1.47
C ARG A 113 -2.70 -26.60 0.89
N ALA A 114 -1.51 -26.72 1.45
CA ALA A 114 -0.33 -25.98 0.98
C ALA A 114 0.05 -26.36 -0.46
N GLN A 115 -0.14 -27.63 -0.85
CA GLN A 115 0.10 -28.09 -2.22
C GLN A 115 -0.74 -27.34 -3.26
N LYS A 116 -1.93 -26.87 -2.87
CA LYS A 116 -2.79 -26.06 -3.75
C LYS A 116 -2.18 -24.69 -4.09
N PHE A 117 -1.13 -24.25 -3.40
CA PHE A 117 -0.43 -22.99 -3.69
C PHE A 117 0.82 -23.18 -4.55
N HIS A 118 1.19 -24.43 -4.87
CA HIS A 118 2.23 -24.70 -5.87
C HIS A 118 1.83 -24.16 -7.24
N PHE A 119 2.82 -23.67 -8.00
CA PHE A 119 2.65 -23.20 -9.36
C PHE A 119 3.91 -23.43 -10.18
N GLU A 120 3.72 -23.56 -11.49
CA GLU A 120 4.80 -23.60 -12.49
C GLU A 120 4.64 -22.43 -13.47
N TRP A 121 5.74 -21.90 -13.97
CA TRP A 121 5.73 -20.78 -14.92
C TRP A 121 5.08 -21.12 -16.27
N SER A 122 5.04 -22.40 -16.63
CA SER A 122 4.36 -22.92 -17.82
C SER A 122 2.85 -23.09 -17.65
N ASP A 123 2.33 -23.07 -16.42
CA ASP A 123 0.90 -23.25 -16.17
C ASP A 123 0.15 -21.91 -16.20
N GLY A 124 -0.26 -21.51 -17.41
CA GLY A 124 -1.05 -20.29 -17.61
C GLY A 124 -2.37 -20.26 -16.82
N LYS A 125 -3.00 -21.42 -16.57
CA LYS A 125 -4.25 -21.50 -15.80
C LYS A 125 -4.00 -21.18 -14.33
N LYS A 126 -2.90 -21.69 -13.75
CA LYS A 126 -2.54 -21.38 -12.37
C LYS A 126 -2.12 -19.93 -12.20
N LEU A 127 -1.32 -19.41 -13.12
CA LEU A 127 -0.85 -18.02 -13.08
C LEU A 127 -2.00 -17.02 -13.20
N THR A 128 -2.96 -17.24 -14.11
CA THR A 128 -4.15 -16.38 -14.24
C THR A 128 -5.06 -16.46 -13.02
N PHE A 129 -5.19 -17.64 -12.39
CA PHE A 129 -5.91 -17.78 -11.12
C PHE A 129 -5.28 -16.94 -10.00
N ILE A 130 -3.96 -16.98 -9.86
CA ILE A 130 -3.22 -16.17 -8.89
C ILE A 130 -3.39 -14.68 -9.19
N LEU A 131 -3.22 -14.28 -10.45
CA LEU A 131 -3.42 -12.90 -10.89
C LEU A 131 -4.81 -12.37 -10.53
N GLY A 132 -5.86 -13.15 -10.81
CA GLY A 132 -7.24 -12.77 -10.50
C GLY A 132 -7.47 -12.46 -9.02
N HIS A 133 -6.85 -13.22 -8.11
CA HIS A 133 -6.92 -12.93 -6.67
C HIS A 133 -6.24 -11.60 -6.31
N HIS A 134 -5.08 -11.30 -6.89
CA HIS A 134 -4.41 -10.03 -6.65
C HIS A 134 -5.23 -8.84 -7.15
N LEU A 135 -5.85 -8.97 -8.34
CA LEU A 135 -6.73 -7.94 -8.89
C LEU A 135 -7.94 -7.65 -7.99
N ILE A 136 -8.49 -8.67 -7.31
CA ILE A 136 -9.55 -8.48 -6.32
C ILE A 136 -9.06 -7.62 -5.16
N PHE A 137 -7.89 -7.89 -4.58
CA PHE A 137 -7.34 -7.09 -3.48
C PHE A 137 -7.03 -5.65 -3.90
N LEU A 138 -6.52 -5.45 -5.12
CA LEU A 138 -6.30 -4.11 -5.68
C LEU A 138 -7.62 -3.35 -5.85
N GLY A 139 -8.65 -3.99 -6.39
CA GLY A 139 -9.99 -3.41 -6.52
C GLY A 139 -10.60 -3.04 -5.15
N LEU A 140 -10.47 -3.91 -4.15
CA LEU A 140 -10.90 -3.62 -2.79
C LEU A 140 -10.14 -2.43 -2.17
N GLY A 141 -8.85 -2.28 -2.47
CA GLY A 141 -8.06 -1.14 -2.03
C GLY A 141 -8.57 0.19 -2.59
N VAL A 142 -8.89 0.23 -3.89
CA VAL A 142 -9.47 1.43 -4.53
C VAL A 142 -10.85 1.74 -3.96
N ILE A 143 -11.72 0.73 -3.79
CA ILE A 143 -13.03 0.91 -3.17
C ILE A 143 -12.90 1.47 -1.75
N ALA A 144 -11.98 0.93 -0.95
CA ALA A 144 -11.74 1.43 0.41
C ALA A 144 -11.29 2.89 0.43
N PHE A 145 -10.50 3.32 -0.55
CA PHE A 145 -10.08 4.72 -0.68
C PHE A 145 -11.25 5.65 -1.05
N VAL A 146 -12.10 5.27 -2.00
CA VAL A 146 -13.30 6.04 -2.37
C VAL A 146 -14.27 6.13 -1.19
N GLU A 147 -14.56 5.02 -0.53
CA GLU A 147 -15.41 4.98 0.67
C GLU A 147 -14.84 5.82 1.82
N TRP A 148 -13.50 5.86 1.96
CA TRP A 148 -12.84 6.73 2.92
C TRP A 148 -13.12 8.20 2.63
N ALA A 149 -12.92 8.66 1.40
CA ALA A 149 -13.17 10.02 0.97
C ALA A 149 -14.65 10.43 1.11
N MET A 150 -15.59 9.51 0.87
CA MET A 150 -17.02 9.76 1.03
C MET A 150 -17.44 9.91 2.50
N ARG A 151 -16.90 9.06 3.40
CA ARG A 151 -17.37 8.97 4.80
C ARG A 151 -16.60 9.87 5.77
N HIS A 152 -15.29 9.94 5.59
CA HIS A 152 -14.38 10.65 6.49
C HIS A 152 -13.89 11.95 5.87
N GLY A 153 -13.68 11.93 4.55
CA GLY A 153 -13.13 13.07 3.82
C GLY A 153 -11.63 12.98 3.62
N ILE A 154 -11.15 13.75 2.66
CA ILE A 154 -9.74 13.92 2.31
C ILE A 154 -9.42 15.42 2.20
N TYR A 155 -8.13 15.77 2.20
CA TYR A 155 -7.72 17.18 2.17
C TYR A 155 -7.94 17.79 0.79
N ASP A 156 -8.70 18.88 0.74
CA ASP A 156 -8.90 19.68 -0.48
C ASP A 156 -8.07 20.97 -0.39
N SER A 157 -7.07 21.05 -1.26
CA SER A 157 -6.18 22.21 -1.35
C SER A 157 -6.86 23.50 -1.81
N ALA A 158 -7.97 23.42 -2.55
CA ALA A 158 -8.69 24.60 -3.06
C ALA A 158 -9.40 25.35 -1.94
N ILE A 159 -9.86 24.64 -0.90
CA ILE A 159 -10.51 25.22 0.28
C ILE A 159 -9.62 25.19 1.54
N GLY A 160 -8.50 24.49 1.50
CA GLY A 160 -7.54 24.40 2.60
C GLY A 160 -8.02 23.57 3.79
N ALA A 161 -8.91 22.60 3.58
CA ALA A 161 -9.55 21.82 4.65
C ALA A 161 -9.89 20.39 4.20
N VAL A 162 -10.09 19.50 5.19
CA VAL A 162 -10.63 18.15 4.95
C VAL A 162 -12.12 18.24 4.70
N ARG A 163 -12.58 17.64 3.60
CA ARG A 163 -14.01 17.52 3.30
C ARG A 163 -14.37 16.17 2.75
N ARG A 164 -15.63 15.80 2.91
CA ARG A 164 -16.22 14.65 2.22
C ARG A 164 -16.34 14.95 0.73
N VAL A 165 -16.14 13.92 -0.08
CA VAL A 165 -16.18 14.01 -1.53
C VAL A 165 -17.26 13.08 -2.05
N GLU A 166 -18.13 13.59 -2.92
CA GLU A 166 -19.10 12.78 -3.65
C GLU A 166 -18.51 12.44 -5.03
N PRO A 167 -18.28 11.17 -5.37
CA PRO A 167 -17.63 10.80 -6.63
C PRO A 167 -18.45 11.17 -7.86
N ASN A 168 -17.79 11.65 -8.91
CA ASN A 168 -18.42 11.86 -10.21
C ASN A 168 -18.46 10.56 -11.02
N ILE A 169 -19.61 9.89 -11.01
CA ILE A 169 -19.80 8.57 -11.67
C ILE A 169 -20.06 8.65 -13.19
N ASP A 170 -19.81 9.79 -13.84
CA ASP A 170 -19.91 9.91 -15.30
C ASP A 170 -18.75 9.20 -16.00
N LEU A 171 -19.06 8.09 -16.68
CA LEU A 171 -18.08 7.33 -17.46
C LEU A 171 -17.50 8.12 -18.65
N GLY A 172 -18.24 9.10 -19.17
CA GLY A 172 -17.77 9.98 -20.23
C GLY A 172 -16.61 10.88 -19.76
N MET A 173 -16.67 11.34 -18.51
CA MET A 173 -15.59 12.07 -17.84
C MET A 173 -14.33 11.22 -17.74
N VAL A 174 -14.45 9.98 -17.23
CA VAL A 174 -13.31 9.06 -17.08
C VAL A 174 -12.65 8.79 -18.44
N TRP A 175 -13.46 8.56 -19.47
CA TRP A 175 -12.95 8.35 -20.83
C TRP A 175 -12.27 9.60 -21.41
N GLY A 176 -12.81 10.78 -21.10
CA GLY A 176 -12.24 12.06 -21.48
C GLY A 176 -10.84 12.30 -20.91
N TYR A 177 -10.57 11.82 -19.68
CA TYR A 177 -9.28 12.01 -19.02
C TYR A 177 -8.15 11.06 -19.44
N GLN A 178 -8.41 10.07 -20.30
CA GLN A 178 -7.42 9.04 -20.66
C GLN A 178 -6.07 9.60 -21.16
N ALA A 179 -6.08 10.74 -21.85
CA ALA A 179 -4.89 11.37 -22.44
C ALA A 179 -4.41 12.63 -21.71
N ASN A 180 -5.22 13.19 -20.80
CA ASN A 180 -4.94 14.43 -20.07
C ASN A 180 -5.21 14.31 -18.56
N PHE A 181 -5.12 13.11 -17.98
CA PHE A 181 -5.37 12.85 -16.54
C PHE A 181 -4.56 13.72 -15.58
N LEU A 182 -3.44 14.32 -16.02
CA LEU A 182 -2.68 15.28 -15.21
C LEU A 182 -3.38 16.63 -15.03
N SER A 183 -4.40 16.93 -15.84
CA SER A 183 -5.18 18.17 -15.73
C SER A 183 -6.38 18.06 -14.79
N ILE A 184 -6.61 16.90 -14.15
CA ILE A 184 -7.70 16.74 -13.20
C ILE A 184 -7.47 17.67 -12.03
N SER A 185 -8.46 18.53 -11.75
CA SER A 185 -8.39 19.55 -10.70
C SER A 185 -9.57 19.51 -9.72
N SER A 186 -10.39 18.46 -9.76
CA SER A 186 -11.51 18.23 -8.84
C SER A 186 -11.30 16.90 -8.12
N LEU A 187 -11.68 16.83 -6.84
CA LEU A 187 -11.60 15.58 -6.10
C LEU A 187 -12.71 14.62 -6.53
N GLU A 188 -13.84 15.16 -6.96
CA GLU A 188 -15.00 14.43 -7.47
C GLU A 188 -14.61 13.56 -8.67
N ASP A 189 -13.83 14.09 -9.60
CA ASP A 189 -13.35 13.35 -10.78
C ASP A 189 -12.20 12.38 -10.42
N VAL A 190 -11.39 12.65 -9.40
CA VAL A 190 -10.37 11.70 -8.92
C VAL A 190 -11.02 10.51 -8.21
N MET A 191 -12.13 10.72 -7.51
CA MET A 191 -12.85 9.67 -6.79
C MET A 191 -13.81 8.87 -7.68
N GLY A 192 -14.26 9.45 -8.80
CA GLY A 192 -15.17 8.83 -9.77
C GLY A 192 -14.51 7.80 -10.67
#